data_AF-A0A1J8QC58-F1
#
_entry.id   AF-A0A1J8QC58-F1
#
_cell.length_a   1.000
_cell.length_b   1.000
_cell.length_c   1.000
_cell.angle_alpha   90.00
_cell.angle_beta   90.00
_cell.angle_gamma   90.00
#
_symmetry.space_group_name_H-M   'P 1'
#
loop_
_entity.id
_entity.type
_entity.pdbx_description
1 polymer ?
#
loop_
_entity_poly.entity_id
_entity_poly.type
_entity_poly.pdbx_seq_one_letter_code
_entity_poly.pdbx_strand_id
1 'polypeptide(L)'
;MLALPNVTWLDICLAGVGVYLVKQVFTKKNPAPYPPGPPGWPLIGNILDMPHIKPRLAFAEWGNKYGDISHIEVLGQHISAELVKTAMKMLDKKSS
;
A
#
# COMPACT_ATOMS: atom_id res chain seq x y z
N MET A 1 -0.49 16.22 -45.06
CA MET A 1 0.03 14.87 -44.80
C MET A 1 0.82 14.94 -43.49
N LEU A 2 0.13 14.80 -42.36
CA LEU A 2 0.76 14.90 -41.04
C LEU A 2 1.53 13.60 -40.79
N ALA A 3 2.86 13.64 -40.90
CA ALA A 3 3.71 12.55 -40.48
C ALA A 3 3.64 12.49 -38.95
N LEU A 4 2.85 11.54 -38.43
CA LEU A 4 2.87 11.23 -37.01
C LEU A 4 4.29 10.73 -36.68
N PRO A 5 4.98 11.31 -35.67
CA PRO A 5 6.31 10.85 -35.31
C PRO A 5 6.26 9.39 -34.88
N ASN A 6 7.23 8.59 -35.35
CA ASN A 6 7.39 7.22 -34.91
C ASN A 6 7.63 7.21 -33.39
N VAL A 7 6.62 6.85 -32.62
CA VAL A 7 6.76 6.65 -31.17
C VAL A 7 7.75 5.52 -30.96
N THR A 8 8.93 5.86 -30.45
CA THR A 8 9.99 4.91 -30.18
C THR A 8 9.76 4.25 -28.82
N TRP A 9 10.41 3.12 -28.58
CA TRP A 9 10.42 2.47 -27.27
C TRP A 9 10.93 3.41 -26.15
N LEU A 10 11.82 4.35 -26.49
CA LEU A 10 12.32 5.36 -25.56
C LEU A 10 11.20 6.30 -25.09
N ASP A 11 10.30 6.69 -25.99
CA ASP A 11 9.16 7.57 -25.65
C ASP A 11 8.21 6.87 -24.68
N ILE A 12 7.97 5.57 -24.87
CA ILE A 12 7.13 4.75 -23.97
C ILE A 12 7.78 4.63 -22.59
N CYS A 13 9.08 4.35 -22.54
CA CYS A 13 9.83 4.28 -21.28
C CYS A 13 9.82 5.63 -20.55
N LEU A 14 10.05 6.73 -21.27
CA LEU A 14 10.08 8.08 -20.70
C LEU A 14 8.69 8.49 -20.19
N ALA A 15 7.63 8.17 -20.93
CA ALA A 15 6.25 8.39 -20.50
C ALA A 15 5.92 7.59 -19.24
N GLY A 16 6.32 6.31 -19.18
CA GLY A 16 6.12 5.46 -18.00
C GLY A 16 6.83 6.00 -16.75
N VAL A 17 8.10 6.42 -16.90
CA VAL A 17 8.87 7.06 -15.81
C VAL A 17 8.22 8.38 -15.40
N GLY A 18 7.80 9.21 -16.36
CA GLY A 18 7.11 10.47 -16.10
C GLY A 18 5.82 10.26 -15.29
N VAL A 19 4.97 9.31 -15.70
CA VAL A 19 3.75 8.95 -14.97
C VAL A 19 4.08 8.42 -13.57
N TYR A 20 5.11 7.60 -13.43
CA TYR A 20 5.55 7.09 -12.12
C TYR A 20 6.01 8.22 -11.18
N LEU A 21 6.83 9.15 -11.67
CA LEU A 21 7.33 10.28 -10.87
C LEU A 21 6.21 11.26 -10.52
N VAL A 22 5.34 11.59 -11.47
CA VAL A 22 4.14 12.40 -11.22
C VAL A 22 3.32 11.73 -10.12
N LYS A 23 3.02 10.44 -10.25
CA LYS A 23 2.29 9.73 -9.20
C LYS A 23 3.00 9.78 -7.85
N GLN A 24 4.31 9.57 -7.80
CA GLN A 24 5.09 9.62 -6.57
C GLN A 24 5.04 11.01 -5.88
N VAL A 25 4.98 12.08 -6.67
CA VAL A 25 4.86 13.46 -6.17
C VAL A 25 3.42 13.80 -5.76
N PHE A 26 2.43 13.28 -6.48
CA PHE A 26 1.00 13.54 -6.24
C PHE A 26 0.37 12.59 -5.21
N THR A 27 1.03 11.50 -4.82
CA THR A 27 0.64 10.72 -3.64
C THR A 27 0.74 11.64 -2.42
N LYS A 28 -0.42 12.05 -1.91
CA LYS A 28 -0.53 12.96 -0.77
C LYS A 28 0.24 12.37 0.41
N LYS A 29 1.25 13.10 0.89
CA LYS A 29 1.86 12.81 2.19
C LYS A 29 0.80 13.05 3.25
N ASN A 30 0.34 11.98 3.86
CA ASN A 30 -0.66 12.07 4.91
C ASN A 30 -0.08 12.90 6.08
N PRO A 31 -0.83 13.87 6.65
CA PRO A 31 -0.29 14.81 7.64
C PRO A 31 0.12 14.12 8.96
N ALA A 32 -0.38 12.91 9.20
CA ALA A 32 0.15 11.99 10.21
C ALA A 32 0.85 10.81 9.50
N PRO A 33 2.04 10.39 9.95
CA PRO A 33 2.64 9.18 9.45
C PRO A 33 1.69 8.02 9.71
N TYR A 34 1.35 7.29 8.65
CA TYR A 34 0.64 6.03 8.82
C TYR A 34 1.47 5.10 9.72
N PRO A 35 0.80 4.21 10.47
CA PRO A 35 1.54 3.16 11.16
C PRO A 35 2.42 2.41 10.16
N PRO A 36 3.60 1.94 10.58
CA PRO A 36 4.53 1.21 9.72
C PRO A 36 3.84 -0.01 9.08
N GLY A 37 4.21 -0.34 7.84
CA GLY A 37 3.60 -1.44 7.11
C GLY A 37 4.41 -1.84 5.88
N PRO A 38 4.01 -2.94 5.20
CA PRO A 38 4.68 -3.37 3.99
C PRO A 38 4.56 -2.29 2.89
N PRO A 39 5.65 -1.97 2.16
CA PRO A 39 5.61 -0.96 1.12
C PRO A 39 4.71 -1.41 -0.04
N GLY A 40 3.70 -0.60 -0.37
CA GLY A 40 2.78 -0.88 -1.47
C GLY A 40 3.40 -0.65 -2.85
N TRP A 41 2.98 -1.44 -3.84
CA TRP A 41 3.36 -1.27 -5.23
C TRP A 41 2.69 -0.04 -5.86
N PRO A 42 3.32 0.62 -6.84
CA PRO A 42 2.67 1.69 -7.57
C PRO A 42 1.38 1.18 -8.25
N LEU A 43 0.28 1.93 -8.14
CA LEU A 43 -1.07 1.65 -8.71
C LEU A 43 -1.91 0.60 -7.97
N ILE A 44 -1.32 -0.51 -7.59
CA ILE A 44 -2.04 -1.62 -6.95
C ILE A 44 -1.91 -1.63 -5.41
N GLY A 45 -0.85 -1.01 -4.86
CA GLY A 45 -0.55 -1.09 -3.44
C GLY A 45 -0.08 -2.49 -3.03
N ASN A 46 -0.49 -2.94 -1.86
CA ASN A 46 -0.20 -4.21 -1.20
C ASN A 46 -1.18 -5.34 -1.57
N ILE A 47 -1.91 -5.26 -2.69
CA ILE A 47 -2.81 -6.35 -3.10
C ILE A 47 -2.08 -7.69 -3.20
N LEU A 48 -0.87 -7.68 -3.77
CA LEU A 48 -0.05 -8.88 -3.91
C LEU A 48 0.50 -9.37 -2.56
N ASP A 49 0.61 -8.46 -1.58
CA ASP A 49 1.04 -8.79 -0.22
C ASP A 49 -0.12 -9.26 0.64
N MET A 50 -1.37 -9.16 0.17
CA MET A 50 -2.55 -9.58 0.92
C MET A 50 -2.55 -11.10 1.11
N PRO A 51 -2.49 -11.60 2.35
CA PRO A 51 -2.42 -13.03 2.59
C PRO A 51 -3.80 -13.69 2.37
N HIS A 52 -3.94 -14.42 1.26
CA HIS A 52 -5.14 -15.22 0.97
C HIS A 52 -5.18 -16.54 1.76
N ILE A 53 -4.00 -17.10 2.08
CA ILE A 53 -3.86 -18.37 2.76
C ILE A 53 -3.40 -18.11 4.19
N LYS A 54 -4.21 -18.52 5.18
CA LYS A 54 -3.94 -18.36 6.62
C LYS A 54 -3.60 -16.90 7.02
N PRO A 55 -4.52 -15.94 6.80
CA PRO A 55 -4.30 -14.52 7.10
C PRO A 55 -3.84 -14.26 8.54
N ARG A 56 -4.30 -15.07 9.51
CA ARG A 56 -3.89 -14.97 10.91
C ARG A 56 -2.38 -15.09 11.13
N LEU A 57 -1.70 -15.96 10.38
CA LEU A 57 -0.24 -16.14 10.51
C LEU A 57 0.51 -14.96 9.90
N ALA A 58 0.10 -14.54 8.70
CA ALA A 58 0.69 -13.39 8.02
C ALA A 58 0.52 -12.09 8.82
N PHE A 59 -0.67 -11.84 9.39
CA PHE A 59 -0.88 -10.69 10.27
C PHE A 59 -0.09 -10.79 11.58
N ALA A 60 0.18 -12.00 12.09
CA ALA A 60 1.07 -12.20 13.23
C ALA A 60 2.54 -11.88 12.90
N GLU A 61 3.00 -12.28 11.71
CA GLU A 61 4.33 -11.91 11.21
C GLU A 61 4.46 -10.40 10.99
N TRP A 62 3.43 -9.75 10.46
CA TRP A 62 3.38 -8.29 10.35
C TRP A 62 3.38 -7.61 11.72
N GLY A 63 2.67 -8.18 12.69
CA GLY A 63 2.72 -7.78 14.10
C GLY A 63 4.15 -7.75 14.65
N ASN A 64 4.96 -8.77 14.33
CA ASN A 64 6.36 -8.83 14.74
C ASN A 64 7.27 -7.88 13.93
N LYS A 65 7.00 -7.69 12.64
CA LYS A 65 7.87 -6.93 11.73
C LYS A 65 7.62 -5.43 11.76
N TYR A 66 6.37 -5.03 11.85
CA TYR A 66 5.91 -3.63 11.77
C TYR A 66 5.28 -3.16 13.08
N GLY A 67 4.81 -4.07 13.94
CA GLY A 67 4.15 -3.75 15.20
C GLY A 67 2.67 -4.12 15.20
N ASP A 68 2.03 -4.00 16.36
CA ASP A 68 0.65 -4.47 16.61
C ASP A 68 -0.43 -3.88 15.67
N ILE A 69 -0.14 -2.72 15.07
CA ILE A 69 -0.98 -2.02 14.09
C ILE A 69 -0.12 -1.75 12.87
N SER A 70 -0.52 -2.29 11.73
CA SER A 70 0.16 -2.10 10.45
C SER A 70 -0.76 -1.46 9.43
N HIS A 71 -0.18 -0.78 8.45
CA HIS A 71 -0.92 -0.13 7.38
C HIS A 71 -0.66 -0.81 6.03
N ILE A 72 -1.72 -1.00 5.24
CA ILE A 72 -1.62 -1.47 3.86
C ILE A 72 -2.47 -0.61 2.93
N GLU A 73 -2.02 -0.45 1.70
CA GLU A 73 -2.79 0.21 0.63
C GLU A 73 -3.32 -0.85 -0.33
N VAL A 74 -4.60 -0.82 -0.70
CA VAL A 74 -5.19 -1.74 -1.67
C VAL A 74 -5.97 -0.91 -2.68
N LEU A 75 -5.52 -0.87 -3.94
CA LEU A 75 -6.16 -0.04 -4.99
C LEU A 75 -6.39 1.43 -4.57
N GLY A 76 -5.45 2.02 -3.83
CA GLY A 76 -5.57 3.39 -3.30
C GLY A 76 -6.47 3.52 -2.06
N GLN A 77 -7.03 2.41 -1.55
CA GLN A 77 -7.71 2.37 -0.27
C GLN A 77 -6.73 2.01 0.84
N HIS A 78 -6.65 2.88 1.82
CA HIS A 78 -5.82 2.72 3.00
C HIS A 78 -6.54 1.87 4.06
N ILE A 79 -6.03 0.68 4.33
CA ILE A 79 -6.60 -0.28 5.29
C ILE A 79 -5.61 -0.47 6.44
N SER A 80 -6.08 -0.36 7.68
CA SER A 80 -5.30 -0.76 8.85
C SER A 80 -5.44 -2.26 9.08
N ALA A 81 -4.33 -2.97 9.08
CA ALA A 81 -4.25 -4.37 9.48
C ALA A 81 -3.77 -4.45 10.93
N GLU A 82 -4.69 -4.80 11.83
CA GLU A 82 -4.43 -4.97 13.27
C GLU A 82 -4.29 -6.45 13.64
N LEU A 83 -3.38 -6.74 14.56
CA LEU A 83 -3.28 -8.08 15.14
C LEU A 83 -4.58 -8.42 15.90
N VAL A 84 -5.11 -9.64 15.72
CA VAL A 84 -6.34 -10.10 16.37
C VAL A 84 -6.33 -9.88 17.89
N LYS A 85 -5.18 -10.11 18.55
CA LYS A 85 -5.01 -9.89 19.99
C LYS A 85 -5.18 -8.42 20.38
N THR A 86 -4.68 -7.51 19.56
CA THR A 86 -4.80 -6.06 19.74
C THR A 86 -6.23 -5.61 19.52
N ALA A 87 -6.88 -6.10 18.47
CA ALA A 87 -8.29 -5.83 18.20
C ALA A 87 -9.20 -6.27 19.37
N MET A 88 -8.97 -7.46 19.92
CA MET A 88 -9.71 -7.94 21.11
C MET A 88 -9.47 -7.05 22.33
N LYS A 89 -8.22 -6.64 22.58
CA LYS A 89 -7.89 -5.72 23.68
C LYS A 89 -8.55 -4.35 23.51
N MET A 90 -8.66 -3.85 22.27
CA MET A 90 -9.36 -2.59 21.99
C MET A 90 -10.88 -2.73 22.17
N LEU A 91 -11.46 -3.87 21.79
CA LEU A 91 -12.88 -4.16 21.94
C LEU A 91 -13.28 -4.24 23.41
N ASP A 92 -12.52 -5.01 24.21
CA ASP A 92 -12.75 -5.16 25.66
C ASP A 92 -12.66 -3.80 26.37
N LYS A 93 -11.67 -2.97 25.98
CA LYS A 93 -11.49 -1.63 26.56
C LYS A 93 -12.63 -0.66 26.21
N LYS A 94 -13.29 -0.81 25.06
CA LYS A 94 -14.43 0.03 24.65
C LYS A 94 -15.76 -0.41 25.27
N SER A 95 -15.84 -1.64 25.77
CA SER A 95 -17.05 -2.21 26.36
C SER A 95 -17.14 -2.02 27.88
N SER A 96 -16.16 -1.34 28.49
CA SER A 96 -16.14 -0.96 29.91
C SER A 96 -16.11 0.55 30.06
#